data_AF-A0A9Q9WR72-F1
#
_entry.id   AF-A0A9Q9WR72-F1
#
_cell.length_a   1.000
_cell.length_b   1.000
_cell.length_c   1.000
_cell.angle_alpha   90.00
_cell.angle_beta   90.00
_cell.angle_gamma   90.00
#
_symmetry.space_group_name_H-M   'P 1'
#
loop_
_entity.id
_entity.type
_entity.pdbx_description
1 polymer ?
#
loop_
_entity_poly.entity_id
_entity_poly.type
_entity_poly.pdbx_seq_one_letter_code
_entity_poly.pdbx_strand_id
1 'polypeptide(L)'
;MALVLPFLLLLLPSPALSSQHLQTGAQRVSRDIKHQPIKLVISDTCAQDGAREREIDLDPDSPLVLTHQIRLVPGSGSACGQCELDSAALRERIERLEKEVSDLREKCGGPEGCCSSQQSKGVVCTTIRPTIDECPDDCSDQGRCVDGKCVCFPGFSGPDCSVPDCPDDCSSRGRCVNGQCVCDLGFTGPDCSSSTCPDNCSDKGRCVNGRCVCDAGFTGSACKTQSCPDSCTNRGRCVNGKCVCDSGFTGPDCSKTSCPGKCNGRGRCVNGQCVCDPGFSGPDCSVETCPENCNNRGQCVNGKCVCKSGFTGPDCSSRSCPGDCSNHGRCVDGQCVCDSGFTGPDCSSKTCPNDCSNKGRCVNGKCVCDVGFSGQDCSTKTCPNNCSNKGRCVRGRCVCRRGFSGPDCSECQSGFTGENCDTALAGVSLLSTRDITESSVTLSWTPPAVQYDTYHISFTSRASTVIRMHYHTCGTTLHIIIHYDTLHDKHNKHSIHCQLFKRTNE
;
A
#
# COMPACT_ATOMS: atom_id res chain seq x y z
N MET A 1 -60.71 24.26 -24.93
CA MET A 1 -60.25 23.34 -26.00
C MET A 1 -59.00 22.61 -25.52
N ALA A 2 -58.68 21.47 -26.14
CA ALA A 2 -57.52 20.60 -25.87
C ALA A 2 -57.45 19.97 -24.46
N LEU A 3 -57.57 18.65 -24.40
CA LEU A 3 -57.12 17.84 -23.26
C LEU A 3 -55.68 17.38 -23.51
N VAL A 4 -54.84 17.40 -22.48
CA VAL A 4 -53.60 16.61 -22.43
C VAL A 4 -53.45 16.06 -21.00
N LEU A 5 -53.25 14.74 -20.89
CA LEU A 5 -53.00 14.04 -19.62
C LEU A 5 -51.49 13.86 -19.40
N PRO A 6 -50.98 13.96 -18.16
CA PRO A 6 -49.60 13.62 -17.85
C PRO A 6 -49.44 12.10 -17.74
N PHE A 7 -48.51 11.51 -18.50
CA PHE A 7 -48.14 10.10 -18.35
C PHE A 7 -46.97 9.97 -17.37
N LEU A 8 -47.19 9.28 -16.26
CA LEU A 8 -46.18 9.02 -15.23
C LEU A 8 -45.38 7.76 -15.60
N LEU A 9 -44.09 7.90 -15.93
CA LEU A 9 -43.24 6.75 -16.28
C LEU A 9 -42.49 6.23 -15.05
N LEU A 10 -42.89 5.06 -14.55
CA LEU A 10 -42.19 4.34 -13.48
C LEU A 10 -41.11 3.44 -14.09
N LEU A 11 -39.88 3.56 -13.60
CA LEU A 11 -38.77 2.67 -13.93
C LEU A 11 -38.70 1.49 -12.96
N LEU A 12 -38.60 0.27 -13.49
CA LEU A 12 -38.28 -0.95 -12.73
C LEU A 12 -37.16 -1.72 -13.46
N PRO A 13 -36.25 -2.40 -12.72
CA PRO A 13 -35.04 -3.00 -13.29
C PRO A 13 -35.30 -4.36 -13.96
N SER A 14 -34.51 -4.66 -15.00
CA SER A 14 -34.46 -5.98 -15.63
C SER A 14 -33.33 -6.84 -15.06
N PRO A 15 -33.55 -8.11 -14.70
CA PRO A 15 -32.47 -9.06 -14.43
C PRO A 15 -31.86 -9.60 -15.74
N ALA A 16 -30.58 -9.95 -15.72
CA ALA A 16 -29.90 -10.54 -16.88
C ALA A 16 -30.24 -12.02 -17.06
N LEU A 17 -30.47 -12.47 -18.30
CA LEU A 17 -30.52 -13.89 -18.63
C LEU A 17 -29.09 -14.44 -18.81
N SER A 18 -28.77 -15.50 -18.07
CA SER A 18 -27.62 -16.36 -18.34
C SER A 18 -28.04 -17.54 -19.21
N SER A 19 -27.20 -17.94 -20.17
CA SER A 19 -27.49 -19.04 -21.08
C SER A 19 -27.02 -20.38 -20.51
N GLN A 20 -27.95 -21.29 -20.21
CA GLN A 20 -27.66 -22.71 -20.04
C GLN A 20 -28.49 -23.57 -21.00
N HIS A 21 -27.90 -24.70 -21.36
CA HIS A 21 -28.30 -25.53 -22.49
C HIS A 21 -28.99 -26.80 -21.99
N LEU A 22 -30.21 -27.07 -22.45
CA LEU A 22 -30.82 -28.40 -22.32
C LEU A 22 -31.69 -28.73 -23.54
N GLN A 23 -31.74 -30.01 -23.89
CA GLN A 23 -32.32 -30.50 -25.14
C GLN A 23 -33.81 -30.79 -25.01
N THR A 24 -34.57 -30.56 -26.09
CA THR A 24 -35.82 -31.29 -26.37
C THR A 24 -35.79 -31.76 -27.82
N GLY A 25 -36.03 -33.06 -28.04
CA GLY A 25 -35.96 -33.67 -29.37
C GLY A 25 -37.29 -33.59 -30.12
N ALA A 26 -37.26 -33.04 -31.34
CA ALA A 26 -38.40 -33.02 -32.26
C ALA A 26 -38.07 -33.82 -33.53
N GLN A 27 -38.33 -35.12 -33.50
CA GLN A 27 -37.90 -36.09 -34.52
C GLN A 27 -38.77 -36.02 -35.79
N ARG A 28 -38.48 -35.08 -36.70
CA ARG A 28 -39.00 -35.12 -38.07
C ARG A 28 -38.25 -36.18 -38.88
N VAL A 29 -38.93 -37.27 -39.22
CA VAL A 29 -38.43 -38.29 -40.15
C VAL A 29 -38.37 -37.70 -41.55
N SER A 30 -37.18 -37.27 -41.99
CA SER A 30 -36.94 -36.99 -43.40
C SER A 30 -36.90 -38.31 -44.15
N ARG A 31 -37.78 -38.49 -45.15
CA ARG A 31 -37.69 -39.62 -46.09
C ARG A 31 -36.59 -39.31 -47.10
N ASP A 32 -35.42 -39.85 -46.84
CA ASP A 32 -34.24 -39.77 -47.70
C ASP A 32 -34.52 -40.48 -49.05
N ILE A 33 -34.85 -39.69 -50.08
CA ILE A 33 -34.93 -40.18 -51.47
C ILE A 33 -33.50 -40.25 -52.00
N LYS A 34 -32.80 -41.33 -51.63
CA LYS A 34 -31.48 -41.66 -52.19
C LYS A 34 -31.59 -41.75 -53.70
N HIS A 35 -31.04 -40.75 -54.38
CA HIS A 35 -30.74 -40.83 -55.79
C HIS A 35 -29.60 -41.85 -55.97
N GLN A 36 -29.70 -42.69 -57.00
CA GLN A 36 -28.65 -43.67 -57.30
C GLN A 36 -27.51 -42.97 -58.05
N PRO A 37 -26.24 -43.30 -57.75
CA PRO A 37 -25.11 -42.67 -58.43
C PRO A 37 -25.07 -43.05 -59.92
N ILE A 38 -24.57 -42.13 -60.74
CA ILE A 38 -24.41 -42.31 -62.18
C ILE A 38 -23.10 -43.07 -62.45
N LYS A 39 -23.19 -44.24 -63.07
CA LYS A 39 -22.03 -45.10 -63.40
C LYS A 39 -21.40 -44.70 -64.73
N LEU A 40 -20.40 -43.83 -64.68
CA LEU A 40 -19.56 -43.49 -65.84
C LEU A 40 -18.60 -44.64 -66.17
N VAL A 41 -18.42 -44.99 -67.46
CA VAL A 41 -17.43 -46.00 -67.89
C VAL A 41 -16.46 -45.37 -68.88
N ILE A 42 -15.24 -45.09 -68.43
CA ILE A 42 -14.19 -44.45 -69.24
C ILE A 42 -13.40 -45.50 -70.02
N SER A 43 -13.23 -45.31 -71.32
CA SER A 43 -12.47 -46.19 -72.23
C SER A 43 -11.49 -45.38 -73.09
N ASP A 44 -10.18 -45.53 -72.84
CA ASP A 44 -9.12 -44.74 -73.49
C ASP A 44 -8.57 -45.39 -74.78
N THR A 45 -9.34 -45.45 -75.88
CA THR A 45 -8.81 -45.84 -77.22
C THR A 45 -9.73 -45.44 -78.38
N CYS A 46 -9.16 -45.33 -79.60
CA CYS A 46 -9.89 -45.08 -80.85
C CYS A 46 -9.70 -46.20 -81.88
N ALA A 47 -9.98 -47.45 -81.50
CA ALA A 47 -10.09 -48.60 -82.40
C ALA A 47 -10.93 -49.72 -81.74
N GLN A 48 -11.56 -50.59 -82.53
CA GLN A 48 -12.23 -51.79 -82.03
C GLN A 48 -11.24 -52.96 -81.87
N ASP A 49 -10.38 -52.89 -80.85
CA ASP A 49 -9.90 -54.09 -80.14
C ASP A 49 -9.38 -53.72 -78.74
N GLY A 50 -9.53 -54.63 -77.77
CA GLY A 50 -8.86 -54.57 -76.46
C GLY A 50 -9.04 -53.30 -75.60
N ALA A 51 -10.28 -52.91 -75.28
CA ALA A 51 -10.54 -51.75 -74.41
C ALA A 51 -10.00 -51.93 -72.97
N ARG A 52 -9.49 -50.84 -72.38
CA ARG A 52 -9.26 -50.71 -70.93
C ARG A 52 -10.31 -49.78 -70.33
N GLU A 53 -11.20 -50.35 -69.54
CA GLU A 53 -12.34 -49.64 -68.94
C GLU A 53 -12.07 -49.24 -67.48
N ARG A 54 -12.66 -48.13 -67.03
CA ARG A 54 -12.72 -47.72 -65.62
C ARG A 54 -14.13 -47.23 -65.27
N GLU A 55 -14.76 -47.86 -64.28
CA GLU A 55 -16.00 -47.33 -63.70
C GLU A 55 -15.71 -46.18 -62.73
N ILE A 56 -16.55 -45.14 -62.74
CA ILE A 56 -16.60 -44.06 -61.75
C ILE A 56 -18.06 -43.77 -61.41
N ASP A 57 -18.40 -43.82 -60.12
CA ASP A 57 -19.71 -43.40 -59.60
C ASP A 57 -19.72 -41.87 -59.41
N LEU A 58 -20.74 -41.17 -59.93
CA LEU A 58 -20.91 -39.71 -59.84
C LEU A 58 -22.24 -39.32 -59.18
N ASP A 59 -22.21 -38.28 -58.34
CA ASP A 59 -23.41 -37.69 -57.74
C ASP A 59 -24.15 -36.77 -58.74
N PRO A 60 -25.48 -36.57 -58.59
CA PRO A 60 -26.24 -35.58 -59.36
C PRO A 60 -25.62 -34.17 -59.27
N ASP A 61 -25.65 -33.44 -60.39
CA ASP A 61 -25.07 -32.10 -60.57
C ASP A 61 -23.55 -31.97 -60.27
N SER A 62 -22.82 -33.08 -60.06
CA SER A 62 -21.36 -33.04 -59.86
C SER A 62 -20.59 -32.78 -61.18
N PRO A 63 -19.61 -31.85 -61.20
CA PRO A 63 -18.85 -31.54 -62.41
C PRO A 63 -17.73 -32.57 -62.64
N LEU A 64 -17.82 -33.32 -63.73
CA LEU A 64 -16.75 -34.24 -64.15
C LEU A 64 -15.49 -33.44 -64.56
N VAL A 65 -14.35 -33.79 -63.96
CA VAL A 65 -13.04 -33.19 -64.24
C VAL A 65 -12.06 -34.26 -64.71
N LEU A 66 -11.58 -34.11 -65.93
CA LEU A 66 -10.56 -34.97 -66.55
C LEU A 66 -9.24 -34.16 -66.63
N THR A 67 -8.09 -34.76 -66.35
CA THR A 67 -6.81 -34.03 -66.17
C THR A 67 -5.59 -34.85 -66.61
N HIS A 68 -4.59 -34.20 -67.21
CA HIS A 68 -3.40 -34.85 -67.80
C HIS A 68 -2.14 -33.97 -67.52
N GLN A 69 -1.11 -34.46 -66.78
CA GLN A 69 -0.01 -33.62 -66.20
C GLN A 69 1.34 -34.35 -65.91
N ILE A 70 2.43 -33.58 -65.64
CA ILE A 70 3.86 -34.00 -65.43
C ILE A 70 4.55 -33.08 -64.31
N ARG A 71 5.45 -33.55 -63.37
CA ARG A 71 5.98 -32.84 -62.11
C ARG A 71 7.43 -33.33 -61.63
N LEU A 72 8.18 -33.01 -60.52
CA LEU A 72 8.16 -32.22 -59.21
C LEU A 72 9.62 -32.01 -58.57
N VAL A 73 9.86 -31.46 -57.33
CA VAL A 73 11.20 -30.99 -56.72
C VAL A 73 11.43 -31.08 -55.13
N PRO A 74 12.66 -30.83 -54.52
CA PRO A 74 13.07 -31.09 -53.09
C PRO A 74 13.75 -29.94 -52.19
N GLY A 75 14.39 -30.20 -50.99
CA GLY A 75 14.99 -29.19 -50.01
C GLY A 75 15.84 -29.67 -48.74
N SER A 76 16.09 -28.83 -47.67
CA SER A 76 16.85 -29.07 -46.35
C SER A 76 16.66 -27.93 -45.25
N GLY A 77 17.19 -27.76 -43.99
CA GLY A 77 18.16 -28.40 -42.99
C GLY A 77 18.45 -27.57 -41.64
N SER A 78 19.39 -27.97 -40.71
CA SER A 78 19.97 -27.28 -39.45
C SER A 78 19.25 -27.41 -38.04
N ALA A 79 19.69 -27.05 -36.76
CA ALA A 79 20.85 -26.39 -36.02
C ALA A 79 20.90 -26.65 -34.43
N CYS A 80 21.88 -26.16 -33.59
CA CYS A 80 22.04 -26.28 -32.06
C CYS A 80 23.18 -25.34 -31.42
N GLY A 81 23.55 -25.07 -30.12
CA GLY A 81 23.09 -25.28 -28.67
C GLY A 81 24.15 -24.98 -27.50
N GLN A 82 23.73 -24.76 -26.20
CA GLN A 82 24.41 -24.90 -24.82
C GLN A 82 25.63 -23.98 -24.31
N CYS A 83 26.12 -23.83 -23.01
CA CYS A 83 25.65 -23.92 -21.56
C CYS A 83 26.65 -23.38 -20.42
N GLU A 84 26.22 -23.22 -19.12
CA GLU A 84 26.89 -23.17 -17.73
C GLU A 84 28.00 -22.13 -17.28
N LEU A 85 28.46 -21.92 -16.01
CA LEU A 85 27.93 -21.76 -14.59
C LEU A 85 29.06 -21.17 -13.64
N ASP A 86 29.12 -21.38 -12.30
CA ASP A 86 28.80 -20.42 -11.18
C ASP A 86 29.69 -20.59 -9.88
N SER A 87 29.64 -19.68 -8.87
CA SER A 87 30.19 -19.85 -7.49
C SER A 87 29.54 -18.92 -6.41
N ALA A 88 28.99 -19.37 -5.28
CA ALA A 88 29.50 -20.20 -4.15
C ALA A 88 30.40 -19.50 -3.10
N ALA A 89 30.76 -18.21 -3.24
CA ALA A 89 31.78 -17.56 -2.39
C ALA A 89 31.28 -16.69 -1.20
N LEU A 90 29.97 -16.52 -1.00
CA LEU A 90 29.44 -15.40 -0.18
C LEU A 90 28.90 -15.75 1.23
N ARG A 91 28.95 -17.01 1.68
CA ARG A 91 28.26 -17.45 2.90
C ARG A 91 29.11 -17.49 4.18
N GLU A 92 30.43 -17.40 4.08
CA GLU A 92 31.39 -17.56 5.19
C GLU A 92 31.66 -16.27 6.00
N ARG A 93 30.75 -15.29 5.98
CA ARG A 93 30.99 -13.94 6.55
C ARG A 93 30.04 -13.54 7.69
N ILE A 94 29.02 -14.35 8.00
CA ILE A 94 27.99 -14.02 9.00
C ILE A 94 28.34 -14.59 10.38
N GLU A 95 28.92 -15.80 10.46
CA GLU A 95 29.19 -16.53 11.71
C GLU A 95 30.21 -15.84 12.66
N ARG A 96 30.99 -14.87 12.16
CA ARG A 96 32.01 -14.19 12.99
C ARG A 96 31.45 -13.15 13.97
N LEU A 97 30.22 -12.68 13.79
CA LEU A 97 29.65 -11.60 14.64
C LEU A 97 28.96 -12.10 15.92
N GLU A 98 28.64 -13.39 16.03
CA GLU A 98 28.03 -13.95 17.25
C GLU A 98 29.05 -14.17 18.38
N LYS A 99 30.36 -14.08 18.08
CA LYS A 99 31.43 -14.40 19.03
C LYS A 99 31.82 -13.23 19.96
N GLU A 100 31.72 -11.98 19.50
CA GLU A 100 32.15 -10.80 20.29
C GLU A 100 31.20 -10.43 21.43
N VAL A 101 29.99 -11.00 21.48
CA VAL A 101 28.97 -10.69 22.51
C VAL A 101 29.18 -11.47 23.82
N SER A 102 29.98 -12.55 23.80
CA SER A 102 30.21 -13.39 24.99
C SER A 102 31.29 -12.85 25.93
N ASP A 103 32.40 -12.35 25.38
CA ASP A 103 33.65 -12.10 26.14
C ASP A 103 33.61 -10.81 26.98
N LEU A 104 32.60 -9.96 26.81
CA LEU A 104 32.37 -8.76 27.63
C LEU A 104 31.77 -9.05 29.01
N ARG A 105 31.43 -10.32 29.32
CA ARG A 105 30.74 -10.70 30.57
C ARG A 105 31.67 -10.96 31.77
N GLU A 106 32.99 -11.05 31.57
CA GLU A 106 33.93 -11.58 32.58
C GLU A 106 34.84 -10.52 33.25
N LYS A 107 34.62 -9.21 33.02
CA LYS A 107 35.55 -8.14 33.45
C LYS A 107 35.01 -7.13 34.48
N CYS A 108 34.17 -7.57 35.41
CA CYS A 108 33.67 -6.73 36.53
C CYS A 108 33.53 -7.50 37.86
N GLY A 109 34.41 -7.26 38.84
CA GLY A 109 34.19 -7.62 40.25
C GLY A 109 35.43 -7.98 41.08
N GLY A 110 35.92 -7.05 41.93
CA GLY A 110 36.97 -7.33 42.92
C GLY A 110 37.59 -6.07 43.58
N PRO A 111 37.67 -5.99 44.93
CA PRO A 111 38.40 -4.89 45.60
C PRO A 111 39.22 -5.29 46.86
N GLU A 112 40.54 -4.96 46.92
CA GLU A 112 41.34 -4.92 48.17
C GLU A 112 42.50 -3.88 48.15
N GLY A 113 42.87 -3.34 49.34
CA GLY A 113 44.04 -2.47 49.63
C GLY A 113 43.89 -1.60 50.92
N CYS A 114 44.82 -1.66 51.91
CA CYS A 114 44.75 -1.05 53.30
C CYS A 114 46.03 -0.23 53.68
N CYS A 115 46.33 0.37 54.87
CA CYS A 115 45.88 0.43 56.31
C CYS A 115 46.34 1.82 56.93
N SER A 116 46.40 2.29 58.21
CA SER A 116 46.24 1.89 59.66
C SER A 116 45.73 3.14 60.48
N SER A 117 45.95 3.54 61.77
CA SER A 117 46.66 3.21 63.06
C SER A 117 46.00 4.06 64.23
N GLN A 118 46.41 4.30 65.51
CA GLN A 118 47.51 3.88 66.43
C GLN A 118 47.12 3.77 67.96
N GLN A 119 47.53 4.68 68.91
CA GLN A 119 47.72 4.36 70.37
C GLN A 119 47.52 5.44 71.52
N SER A 120 47.04 4.99 72.73
CA SER A 120 47.40 5.35 74.17
C SER A 120 46.73 6.47 75.09
N LYS A 121 46.95 6.48 76.46
CA LYS A 121 46.19 7.16 77.61
C LYS A 121 47.04 7.63 78.90
N GLY A 122 46.54 8.44 79.90
CA GLY A 122 47.24 8.97 81.17
C GLY A 122 46.40 9.54 82.43
N VAL A 123 47.01 10.06 83.57
CA VAL A 123 46.38 10.37 84.96
C VAL A 123 47.10 11.47 85.90
N VAL A 124 46.48 12.12 86.97
CA VAL A 124 47.02 13.19 87.95
C VAL A 124 46.30 13.31 89.38
N CYS A 125 46.84 13.93 90.51
CA CYS A 125 46.10 14.37 91.79
C CYS A 125 46.77 15.39 92.84
N THR A 126 46.02 15.95 93.87
CA THR A 126 46.23 17.14 94.84
C THR A 126 45.28 17.18 96.11
N THR A 127 45.18 18.01 97.22
CA THR A 127 45.95 19.04 98.08
C THR A 127 45.08 19.53 99.36
N ILE A 128 45.54 20.32 100.40
CA ILE A 128 44.82 20.66 101.72
C ILE A 128 45.22 21.99 102.53
N ARG A 129 44.41 22.59 103.48
CA ARG A 129 44.70 23.78 104.40
C ARG A 129 43.75 24.10 105.65
N PRO A 130 44.22 24.61 106.86
CA PRO A 130 43.46 25.20 108.04
C PRO A 130 43.95 26.63 108.54
N THR A 131 43.57 27.42 109.61
CA THR A 131 42.69 27.55 110.86
C THR A 131 42.48 29.11 111.19
N ILE A 132 42.11 29.82 112.31
CA ILE A 132 41.50 29.79 113.72
C ILE A 132 41.23 31.29 114.25
N ASP A 133 40.74 31.60 115.51
CA ASP A 133 40.81 32.84 116.43
C ASP A 133 39.47 33.45 117.05
N GLU A 134 39.45 34.10 118.26
CA GLU A 134 38.41 34.10 119.40
C GLU A 134 37.83 35.47 120.00
N CYS A 135 36.50 35.75 120.16
CA CYS A 135 35.81 37.11 120.27
C CYS A 135 34.42 37.30 121.06
N PRO A 136 33.59 38.40 120.89
CA PRO A 136 32.22 38.55 121.47
C PRO A 136 31.20 37.51 121.01
N ASP A 137 30.51 36.87 121.97
CA ASP A 137 29.72 35.62 121.79
C ASP A 137 30.51 34.52 121.06
N ASP A 138 31.85 34.60 121.13
CA ASP A 138 32.84 33.95 120.26
C ASP A 138 32.51 33.99 118.75
N CYS A 139 31.93 35.13 118.32
CA CYS A 139 31.33 35.34 117.01
C CYS A 139 30.30 34.26 116.61
N SER A 140 29.60 33.70 117.60
CA SER A 140 28.72 32.53 117.49
C SER A 140 29.39 31.32 116.80
N ASP A 141 30.69 31.11 117.00
CA ASP A 141 31.59 30.20 116.27
C ASP A 141 31.75 30.49 114.75
N GLN A 142 31.14 31.57 114.25
CA GLN A 142 31.02 31.92 112.82
C GLN A 142 31.76 33.20 112.41
N GLY A 143 32.69 33.66 113.24
CA GLY A 143 33.62 34.72 112.88
C GLY A 143 34.97 34.52 113.53
N ARG A 144 35.98 35.16 112.96
CA ARG A 144 37.29 35.27 113.59
C ARG A 144 37.34 36.55 114.42
N CYS A 145 37.95 36.49 115.58
CA CYS A 145 38.29 37.74 116.25
C CYS A 145 39.45 38.48 115.64
N VAL A 146 39.29 39.80 115.57
CA VAL A 146 40.40 40.73 115.49
C VAL A 146 40.09 41.89 116.45
N ASP A 147 40.97 42.12 117.42
CA ASP A 147 40.91 43.26 118.35
C ASP A 147 39.56 43.47 119.06
N GLY A 148 38.91 42.37 119.48
CA GLY A 148 37.65 42.39 120.22
C GLY A 148 36.41 42.71 119.36
N LYS A 149 36.55 42.76 118.03
CA LYS A 149 35.44 42.85 117.09
C LYS A 149 35.40 41.61 116.21
N CYS A 150 34.20 41.07 116.02
CA CYS A 150 33.98 39.96 115.10
C CYS A 150 34.22 40.36 113.64
N VAL A 151 35.12 39.63 113.00
CA VAL A 151 35.32 39.61 111.55
C VAL A 151 34.72 38.30 111.05
N CYS A 152 33.45 38.35 110.65
CA CYS A 152 32.68 37.16 110.29
C CYS A 152 33.35 36.32 109.20
N PHE A 153 33.20 35.00 109.30
CA PHE A 153 33.62 34.12 108.23
C PHE A 153 32.71 34.32 107.01
N PRO A 154 33.20 34.10 105.78
CA PRO A 154 32.38 34.23 104.58
C PRO A 154 31.11 33.38 104.67
N GLY A 155 29.95 34.00 104.49
CA GLY A 155 28.65 33.36 104.75
C GLY A 155 28.00 33.75 106.08
N PHE A 156 28.57 34.68 106.85
CA PHE A 156 28.02 35.21 108.10
C PHE A 156 28.23 36.72 108.26
N SER A 157 27.32 37.36 109.00
CA SER A 157 27.17 38.82 109.13
C SER A 157 26.47 39.20 110.45
N GLY A 158 26.36 40.50 110.73
CA GLY A 158 25.84 41.04 111.99
C GLY A 158 26.94 41.45 112.97
N PRO A 159 26.59 41.95 114.16
CA PRO A 159 27.57 42.42 115.16
C PRO A 159 28.32 41.28 115.87
N ASP A 160 27.72 40.09 115.88
CA ASP A 160 28.11 38.85 116.54
C ASP A 160 28.28 37.68 115.55
N CYS A 161 28.12 37.94 114.25
CA CYS A 161 28.11 36.93 113.17
C CYS A 161 26.97 35.89 113.23
N SER A 162 25.93 36.13 114.03
CA SER A 162 24.78 35.23 114.16
C SER A 162 23.87 35.14 112.92
N VAL A 163 24.00 36.08 111.96
CA VAL A 163 23.14 36.18 110.77
C VAL A 163 23.87 35.61 109.55
N PRO A 164 23.44 34.49 108.95
CA PRO A 164 24.06 33.97 107.73
C PRO A 164 24.00 34.99 106.58
N ASP A 165 25.16 35.35 106.05
CA ASP A 165 25.33 36.27 104.92
C ASP A 165 25.06 35.52 103.61
N CYS A 166 23.93 35.81 102.98
CA CYS A 166 23.52 35.18 101.73
C CYS A 166 23.64 36.16 100.55
N PRO A 167 24.12 35.72 99.37
CA PRO A 167 24.28 36.58 98.20
C PRO A 167 23.00 37.39 97.87
N ASP A 168 23.14 38.71 97.90
CA ASP A 168 22.08 39.72 97.68
C ASP A 168 20.75 39.43 98.42
N ASP A 169 20.81 38.92 99.67
CA ASP A 169 19.65 38.50 100.48
C ASP A 169 18.70 37.56 99.71
N CYS A 170 19.29 36.65 98.94
CA CYS A 170 18.58 35.74 98.04
C CYS A 170 17.60 36.45 97.08
N SER A 171 17.90 37.71 96.70
CA SER A 171 17.04 38.59 95.89
C SER A 171 15.62 38.77 96.44
N SER A 172 15.40 38.51 97.74
CA SER A 172 14.08 38.32 98.36
C SER A 172 13.17 37.31 97.63
N ARG A 173 13.77 36.25 97.05
CA ARG A 173 13.15 35.19 96.21
C ARG A 173 13.66 33.79 96.55
N GLY A 174 14.00 33.61 97.81
CA GLY A 174 14.46 32.37 98.39
C GLY A 174 14.70 32.54 99.87
N ARG A 175 15.00 31.44 100.56
CA ARG A 175 15.36 31.45 101.98
C ARG A 175 16.85 31.18 102.13
N CYS A 176 17.55 32.06 102.84
CA CYS A 176 18.92 31.80 103.26
C CYS A 176 18.97 30.60 104.23
N VAL A 177 19.84 29.63 103.96
CA VAL A 177 20.10 28.47 104.82
C VAL A 177 21.60 28.20 104.82
N ASN A 178 22.27 28.39 105.97
CA ASN A 178 23.71 28.13 106.16
C ASN A 178 24.61 28.82 105.10
N GLY A 179 24.34 30.10 104.80
CA GLY A 179 25.10 30.88 103.81
C GLY A 179 24.80 30.55 102.34
N GLN A 180 23.85 29.65 102.06
CA GLN A 180 23.39 29.33 100.71
C GLN A 180 21.89 29.66 100.55
N CYS A 181 21.54 30.28 99.43
CA CYS A 181 20.15 30.55 99.09
C CYS A 181 19.42 29.30 98.57
N VAL A 182 18.30 28.97 99.21
CA VAL A 182 17.34 27.96 98.73
C VAL A 182 16.21 28.71 98.03
N CYS A 183 16.23 28.71 96.69
CA CYS A 183 15.34 29.55 95.88
C CYS A 183 13.88 29.11 95.89
N ASP A 184 12.99 30.09 95.76
CA ASP A 184 11.56 29.87 95.57
C ASP A 184 11.26 29.21 94.21
N LEU A 185 10.09 28.56 94.10
CA LEU A 185 9.65 27.90 92.87
C LEU A 185 9.57 28.89 91.70
N GLY A 186 10.45 28.70 90.71
CA GLY A 186 10.59 29.61 89.57
C GLY A 186 11.86 30.46 89.59
N PHE A 187 12.73 30.31 90.59
CA PHE A 187 14.03 30.98 90.67
C PHE A 187 15.20 30.01 90.90
N THR A 188 16.40 30.46 90.55
CA THR A 188 17.67 29.72 90.61
C THR A 188 18.86 30.70 90.61
N GLY A 189 20.08 30.18 90.72
CA GLY A 189 21.30 30.96 90.95
C GLY A 189 21.73 30.99 92.42
N PRO A 190 22.95 31.49 92.73
CA PRO A 190 23.49 31.54 94.10
C PRO A 190 22.79 32.57 95.00
N ASP A 191 22.10 33.51 94.36
CA ASP A 191 21.42 34.71 94.85
C ASP A 191 19.90 34.69 94.57
N CYS A 192 19.40 33.62 93.95
CA CYS A 192 18.03 33.48 93.42
C CYS A 192 17.54 34.61 92.49
N SER A 193 18.45 35.38 91.87
CA SER A 193 18.08 36.47 90.96
C SER A 193 17.51 35.96 89.63
N SER A 194 17.93 34.76 89.20
CA SER A 194 17.66 34.21 87.87
C SER A 194 16.35 33.42 87.85
N SER A 195 15.42 33.79 86.96
CA SER A 195 14.18 33.02 86.77
C SER A 195 14.42 31.70 86.05
N THR A 196 13.87 30.61 86.59
CA THR A 196 13.86 29.28 85.99
C THR A 196 12.91 29.25 84.79
N CYS A 197 13.44 29.02 83.60
CA CYS A 197 12.63 28.87 82.38
C CYS A 197 12.24 27.39 82.12
N PRO A 198 11.10 27.11 81.45
CA PRO A 198 10.67 25.76 81.10
C PRO A 198 11.75 24.98 80.30
N ASP A 199 12.11 23.79 80.78
CA ASP A 199 13.21 22.93 80.30
C ASP A 199 14.53 23.68 80.00
N ASN A 200 14.84 24.77 80.71
CA ASN A 200 15.95 25.69 80.39
C ASN A 200 15.96 26.15 78.91
N CYS A 201 14.79 26.31 78.31
CA CYS A 201 14.59 26.61 76.89
C CYS A 201 15.19 25.56 75.93
N SER A 202 15.36 24.31 76.39
CA SER A 202 15.90 23.17 75.62
C SER A 202 17.29 23.43 74.98
N ASP A 203 18.07 24.36 75.53
CA ASP A 203 19.29 24.91 74.94
C ASP A 203 19.07 25.50 73.52
N LYS A 204 17.86 25.97 73.20
CA LYS A 204 17.41 26.54 71.90
C LYS A 204 16.65 27.86 72.06
N GLY A 205 17.02 28.64 73.07
CA GLY A 205 16.50 29.98 73.28
C GLY A 205 17.09 30.65 74.52
N ARG A 206 16.89 31.96 74.61
CA ARG A 206 17.28 32.78 75.76
C ARG A 206 16.13 32.85 76.77
N CYS A 207 16.40 32.58 78.05
CA CYS A 207 15.46 32.88 79.12
C CYS A 207 15.37 34.40 79.36
N VAL A 208 14.15 34.95 79.39
CA VAL A 208 13.86 36.35 79.68
C VAL A 208 12.63 36.41 80.59
N ASN A 209 12.80 36.87 81.84
CA ASN A 209 11.72 37.03 82.83
C ASN A 209 10.84 35.76 82.99
N GLY A 210 11.48 34.59 83.08
CA GLY A 210 10.78 33.29 83.23
C GLY A 210 10.14 32.74 81.96
N ARG A 211 10.25 33.44 80.82
CA ARG A 211 9.76 33.00 79.51
C ARG A 211 10.92 32.78 78.54
N CYS A 212 10.86 31.70 77.77
CA CYS A 212 11.81 31.47 76.70
C CYS A 212 11.53 32.35 75.47
N VAL A 213 12.57 32.99 74.96
CA VAL A 213 12.62 33.61 73.63
C VAL A 213 13.43 32.67 72.75
N CYS A 214 12.78 32.00 71.80
CA CYS A 214 13.39 30.91 71.04
C CYS A 214 14.34 31.39 69.95
N ASP A 215 15.38 30.59 69.70
CA ASP A 215 16.31 30.80 68.61
C ASP A 215 15.61 30.57 67.25
N ALA A 216 16.21 31.13 66.19
CA ALA A 216 15.69 30.98 64.83
C ALA A 216 15.55 29.49 64.46
N GLY A 217 14.33 29.09 64.07
CA GLY A 217 14.00 27.69 63.78
C GLY A 217 13.41 26.92 64.96
N PHE A 218 13.16 27.53 66.13
CA PHE A 218 12.51 26.88 67.29
C PHE A 218 11.28 27.65 67.80
N THR A 219 10.39 26.96 68.53
CA THR A 219 9.13 27.47 69.06
C THR A 219 8.60 26.63 70.23
N GLY A 220 7.49 27.06 70.84
CA GLY A 220 6.92 26.51 72.07
C GLY A 220 7.45 27.19 73.33
N SER A 221 6.77 27.00 74.47
CA SER A 221 7.10 27.63 75.76
C SER A 221 8.50 27.29 76.30
N ALA A 222 9.05 26.15 75.87
CA ALA A 222 10.37 25.63 76.22
C ALA A 222 11.32 25.55 75.01
N CYS A 223 10.98 26.16 73.87
CA CYS A 223 11.72 26.12 72.60
C CYS A 223 12.08 24.73 72.05
N LYS A 224 11.34 23.71 72.51
CA LYS A 224 11.55 22.29 72.22
C LYS A 224 11.07 21.86 70.83
N THR A 225 10.19 22.66 70.21
CA THR A 225 9.57 22.33 68.91
C THR A 225 10.32 23.02 67.79
N GLN A 226 10.74 22.26 66.77
CA GLN A 226 11.36 22.81 65.57
C GLN A 226 10.30 23.56 64.73
N SER A 227 10.52 24.85 64.50
CA SER A 227 9.72 25.68 63.60
C SER A 227 9.98 25.33 62.14
N CYS A 228 8.96 25.43 61.29
CA CYS A 228 9.08 25.34 59.84
C CYS A 228 8.88 26.70 59.16
N PRO A 229 9.45 26.94 57.95
CA PRO A 229 9.24 28.16 57.18
C PRO A 229 7.75 28.47 56.99
N ASP A 230 7.35 29.68 57.40
CA ASP A 230 5.98 30.23 57.31
C ASP A 230 4.85 29.26 57.71
N SER A 231 5.10 28.40 58.72
CA SER A 231 4.21 27.33 59.16
C SER A 231 3.73 26.42 58.01
N CYS A 232 4.60 26.20 57.01
CA CYS A 232 4.31 25.48 55.76
C CYS A 232 3.11 26.05 55.01
N THR A 233 2.82 27.36 55.17
CA THR A 233 1.67 28.09 54.63
C THR A 233 0.30 27.43 54.87
N ASN A 234 0.21 26.54 55.87
CA ASN A 234 -0.93 25.62 56.11
C ASN A 234 -1.26 24.71 54.90
N ARG A 235 -0.25 24.33 54.12
CA ARG A 235 -0.30 23.51 52.89
C ARG A 235 0.73 22.36 52.91
N GLY A 236 1.05 21.90 54.12
CA GLY A 236 1.97 20.81 54.35
C GLY A 236 2.21 20.56 55.83
N ARG A 237 2.80 19.41 56.14
CA ARG A 237 3.16 19.03 57.52
C ARG A 237 4.60 19.43 57.82
N CYS A 238 4.82 20.10 58.94
CA CYS A 238 6.16 20.31 59.48
C CYS A 238 6.76 18.99 59.98
N VAL A 239 7.95 18.63 59.50
CA VAL A 239 8.70 17.43 59.92
C VAL A 239 10.17 17.82 60.06
N ASN A 240 10.70 17.75 61.29
CA ASN A 240 12.10 18.07 61.61
C ASN A 240 12.56 19.45 61.04
N GLY A 241 11.71 20.48 61.15
CA GLY A 241 11.99 21.84 60.67
C GLY A 241 11.86 22.04 59.15
N LYS A 242 11.50 20.99 58.40
CA LYS A 242 11.25 21.05 56.96
C LYS A 242 9.78 20.79 56.65
N CYS A 243 9.23 21.52 55.69
CA CYS A 243 7.88 21.28 55.20
C CYS A 243 7.82 20.06 54.27
N VAL A 244 6.86 19.18 54.55
CA VAL A 244 6.42 18.11 53.63
C VAL A 244 5.09 18.57 53.05
N CYS A 245 5.11 19.06 51.81
CA CYS A 245 3.95 19.71 51.19
C CYS A 245 2.83 18.74 50.82
N ASP A 246 1.60 19.24 50.90
CA ASP A 246 0.42 18.53 50.47
C ASP A 246 0.36 18.42 48.94
N SER A 247 -0.48 17.51 48.44
CA SER A 247 -0.65 17.29 46.99
C SER A 247 -1.08 18.57 46.28
N GLY A 248 -0.37 18.96 45.22
CA GLY A 248 -0.58 20.22 44.50
C GLY A 248 0.28 21.38 45.00
N PHE A 249 1.14 21.20 46.01
CA PHE A 249 2.08 22.22 46.49
C PHE A 249 3.55 21.79 46.45
N THR A 250 4.47 22.75 46.58
CA THR A 250 5.92 22.58 46.58
C THR A 250 6.64 23.86 47.08
N GLY A 251 7.96 23.81 47.21
CA GLY A 251 8.78 24.86 47.83
C GLY A 251 9.23 24.51 49.25
N PRO A 252 10.05 25.37 49.89
CA PRO A 252 10.52 25.16 51.27
C PRO A 252 9.42 25.38 52.34
N ASP A 253 8.37 26.07 51.95
CA ASP A 253 7.27 26.68 52.70
C ASP A 253 5.87 26.24 52.17
N CYS A 254 5.85 25.44 51.10
CA CYS A 254 4.64 25.00 50.38
C CYS A 254 3.79 26.12 49.74
N SER A 255 4.32 27.33 49.58
CA SER A 255 3.58 28.44 48.97
C SER A 255 3.30 28.23 47.48
N LYS A 256 4.19 27.53 46.78
CA LYS A 256 4.16 27.36 45.32
C LYS A 256 3.27 26.19 44.95
N THR A 257 2.38 26.36 43.98
CA THR A 257 1.63 25.25 43.39
C THR A 257 2.56 24.36 42.56
N SER A 258 2.40 23.04 42.68
CA SER A 258 3.02 22.06 41.80
C SER A 258 2.04 21.62 40.71
N CYS A 259 2.55 21.39 39.50
CA CYS A 259 1.73 20.94 38.37
C CYS A 259 1.76 19.40 38.21
N PRO A 260 0.66 18.78 37.71
CA PRO A 260 0.61 17.36 37.37
C PRO A 260 1.81 16.91 36.53
N GLY A 261 2.43 15.78 36.89
CA GLY A 261 3.58 15.20 36.17
C GLY A 261 4.81 16.11 36.01
N LYS A 262 4.87 17.28 36.69
CA LYS A 262 5.79 18.39 36.33
C LYS A 262 5.68 18.79 34.85
N CYS A 263 4.48 18.68 34.27
CA CYS A 263 4.20 18.86 32.85
C CYS A 263 5.01 17.93 31.92
N ASN A 264 5.49 16.78 32.42
CA ASN A 264 6.35 15.81 31.73
C ASN A 264 7.59 16.40 31.01
N GLY A 265 8.02 17.61 31.37
CA GLY A 265 9.05 18.35 30.63
C GLY A 265 8.64 18.82 29.23
N ARG A 266 7.33 18.81 28.92
CA ARG A 266 6.68 19.14 27.64
C ARG A 266 5.73 20.34 27.77
N GLY A 267 6.05 21.26 28.68
CA GLY A 267 5.26 22.47 28.93
C GLY A 267 5.69 23.23 30.19
N ARG A 268 5.14 24.44 30.35
CA ARG A 268 5.40 25.33 31.49
C ARG A 268 4.29 25.23 32.54
N CYS A 269 4.68 25.02 33.80
CA CYS A 269 3.78 25.12 34.94
C CYS A 269 3.38 26.57 35.21
N VAL A 270 2.07 26.86 35.25
CA VAL A 270 1.49 28.18 35.54
C VAL A 270 0.32 28.00 36.51
N ASN A 271 0.44 28.55 37.72
CA ASN A 271 -0.61 28.51 38.75
C ASN A 271 -1.13 27.10 39.11
N GLY A 272 -0.34 26.05 38.91
CA GLY A 272 -0.73 24.65 39.15
C GLY A 272 -1.29 23.92 37.92
N GLN A 273 -1.52 24.62 36.81
CA GLN A 273 -1.92 24.05 35.52
C GLN A 273 -0.73 24.03 34.54
N CYS A 274 -0.65 22.99 33.72
CA CYS A 274 0.34 22.92 32.64
C CYS A 274 -0.12 23.68 31.39
N VAL A 275 0.73 24.57 30.88
CA VAL A 275 0.63 25.15 29.54
C VAL A 275 1.58 24.36 28.64
N CYS A 276 1.04 23.50 27.80
CA CYS A 276 1.82 22.56 27.00
C CYS A 276 2.54 23.22 25.82
N ASP A 277 3.68 22.65 25.46
CA ASP A 277 4.41 23.03 24.25
C ASP A 277 3.67 22.54 22.99
N PRO A 278 3.88 23.16 21.81
CA PRO A 278 3.24 22.73 20.56
C PRO A 278 3.51 21.26 20.26
N GLY A 279 2.45 20.50 19.94
CA GLY A 279 2.51 19.04 19.78
C GLY A 279 2.15 18.24 21.04
N PHE A 280 1.80 18.90 22.16
CA PHE A 280 1.39 18.22 23.40
C PHE A 280 0.11 18.81 24.02
N SER A 281 -0.57 17.99 24.83
CA SER A 281 -1.85 18.32 25.48
C SER A 281 -2.14 17.42 26.69
N GLY A 282 -3.29 17.61 27.33
CA GLY A 282 -3.68 16.95 28.57
C GLY A 282 -3.25 17.73 29.81
N PRO A 283 -3.69 17.32 31.02
CA PRO A 283 -3.47 18.06 32.26
C PRO A 283 -2.00 18.15 32.69
N ASP A 284 -1.16 17.26 32.15
CA ASP A 284 0.27 17.11 32.44
C ASP A 284 1.15 17.13 31.18
N CYS A 285 0.60 17.47 30.01
CA CYS A 285 1.29 17.45 28.71
C CYS A 285 1.84 16.07 28.26
N SER A 286 1.28 14.96 28.78
CA SER A 286 1.62 13.61 28.33
C SER A 286 1.08 13.26 26.94
N VAL A 287 -0.02 13.86 26.51
CA VAL A 287 -0.76 13.46 25.30
C VAL A 287 -0.22 14.20 24.07
N GLU A 288 0.50 13.48 23.21
CA GLU A 288 0.94 13.99 21.90
C GLU A 288 -0.25 14.35 21.00
N THR A 289 -0.23 15.56 20.45
CA THR A 289 -1.21 16.05 19.47
C THR A 289 -0.62 15.99 18.07
N CYS A 290 -1.45 15.62 17.10
CA CYS A 290 -1.09 15.64 15.69
C CYS A 290 -1.61 16.92 15.01
N PRO A 291 -0.96 17.38 13.91
CA PRO A 291 -1.42 18.53 13.11
C PRO A 291 -2.91 18.46 12.78
N GLU A 292 -3.66 19.52 13.11
CA GLU A 292 -5.12 19.63 12.96
C GLU A 292 -5.93 18.41 13.42
N ASN A 293 -5.45 17.67 14.42
CA ASN A 293 -6.01 16.37 14.86
C ASN A 293 -6.28 15.41 13.68
N CYS A 294 -5.36 15.41 12.70
CA CYS A 294 -5.45 14.68 11.44
C CYS A 294 -6.75 14.94 10.65
N ASN A 295 -7.34 16.14 10.78
CA ASN A 295 -8.62 16.55 10.18
C ASN A 295 -9.78 15.55 10.46
N ASN A 296 -9.69 14.73 11.50
CA ASN A 296 -10.54 13.53 11.74
C ASN A 296 -10.49 12.48 10.60
N ARG A 297 -9.58 12.64 9.63
CA ARG A 297 -9.34 11.83 8.42
C ARG A 297 -8.16 10.87 8.57
N GLY A 298 -7.49 10.86 9.72
CA GLY A 298 -6.45 9.88 10.07
C GLY A 298 -6.58 9.33 11.49
N GLN A 299 -5.56 8.62 11.94
CA GLN A 299 -5.26 8.32 13.34
C GLN A 299 -3.95 9.02 13.72
N CYS A 300 -3.86 9.52 14.95
CA CYS A 300 -2.62 10.10 15.48
C CYS A 300 -1.76 8.98 16.10
N VAL A 301 -0.52 8.84 15.64
CA VAL A 301 0.45 7.83 16.11
C VAL A 301 1.80 8.52 16.28
N ASN A 302 2.29 8.62 17.52
CA ASN A 302 3.58 9.23 17.88
C ASN A 302 3.76 10.63 17.26
N GLY A 303 2.78 11.52 17.47
CA GLY A 303 2.75 12.89 16.92
C GLY A 303 2.54 12.99 15.39
N LYS A 304 2.44 11.88 14.65
CA LYS A 304 2.25 11.85 13.19
C LYS A 304 0.88 11.29 12.79
N CYS A 305 0.28 11.89 11.76
CA CYS A 305 -0.95 11.37 11.19
C CYS A 305 -0.71 10.16 10.27
N VAL A 306 -1.48 9.10 10.50
CA VAL A 306 -1.67 7.96 9.60
C VAL A 306 -3.05 8.12 8.94
N CYS A 307 -3.08 8.46 7.66
CA CYS A 307 -4.32 8.83 6.98
C CYS A 307 -5.19 7.62 6.61
N LYS A 308 -6.51 7.81 6.65
CA LYS A 308 -7.50 6.86 6.11
C LYS A 308 -7.41 6.85 4.57
N SER A 309 -7.77 5.73 3.96
CA SER A 309 -7.76 5.55 2.51
C SER A 309 -8.46 6.71 1.77
N GLY A 310 -7.79 7.27 0.76
CA GLY A 310 -8.25 8.45 0.02
C GLY A 310 -7.82 9.80 0.59
N PHE A 311 -7.04 9.84 1.68
CA PHE A 311 -6.42 11.06 2.22
C PHE A 311 -4.90 10.92 2.39
N THR A 312 -4.21 12.06 2.30
CA THR A 312 -2.75 12.20 2.36
C THR A 312 -2.35 13.57 2.94
N GLY A 313 -1.05 13.83 3.07
CA GLY A 313 -0.50 15.03 3.69
C GLY A 313 -0.22 14.86 5.20
N PRO A 314 0.44 15.85 5.84
CA PRO A 314 0.89 15.74 7.24
C PRO A 314 -0.25 15.73 8.26
N ASP A 315 -1.43 16.21 7.85
CA ASP A 315 -2.64 16.40 8.65
C ASP A 315 -3.87 15.67 8.06
N CYS A 316 -3.70 14.89 7.00
CA CYS A 316 -4.77 14.23 6.24
C CYS A 316 -5.87 15.17 5.67
N SER A 317 -5.58 16.47 5.49
CA SER A 317 -6.49 17.41 4.81
C SER A 317 -6.67 17.05 3.33
N SER A 318 -5.57 16.70 2.67
CA SER A 318 -5.49 16.52 1.21
C SER A 318 -6.05 15.17 0.79
N ARG A 319 -6.73 15.14 -0.36
CA ARG A 319 -7.24 13.90 -0.97
C ARG A 319 -6.14 13.22 -1.77
N SER A 320 -6.02 11.90 -1.64
CA SER A 320 -5.10 11.09 -2.45
C SER A 320 -5.57 11.03 -3.91
N CYS A 321 -4.64 10.98 -4.85
CA CYS A 321 -4.93 10.72 -6.27
C CYS A 321 -4.55 9.28 -6.66
N PRO A 322 -5.17 8.71 -7.71
CA PRO A 322 -4.75 7.41 -8.23
C PRO A 322 -3.31 7.48 -8.77
N GLY A 323 -2.47 6.52 -8.37
CA GLY A 323 -1.08 6.40 -8.79
C GLY A 323 -0.19 7.63 -8.50
N ASP A 324 -0.60 8.51 -7.58
CA ASP A 324 -0.02 9.85 -7.37
C ASP A 324 0.22 10.61 -8.70
N CYS A 325 -0.73 10.47 -9.63
CA CYS A 325 -0.70 11.04 -10.98
C CYS A 325 0.55 10.65 -11.81
N SER A 326 1.16 9.50 -11.51
CA SER A 326 2.35 8.93 -12.18
C SER A 326 3.57 9.86 -12.25
N ASN A 327 3.61 10.94 -11.46
CA ASN A 327 4.55 12.06 -11.62
C ASN A 327 4.45 12.77 -13.01
N HIS A 328 3.29 12.72 -13.64
CA HIS A 328 2.95 13.29 -14.95
C HIS A 328 1.66 14.13 -14.90
N GLY A 329 1.40 14.74 -13.74
CA GLY A 329 0.29 15.63 -13.50
C GLY A 329 0.22 16.10 -12.05
N ARG A 330 -0.69 17.03 -11.78
CA ARG A 330 -0.95 17.58 -10.45
C ARG A 330 -2.24 17.01 -9.87
N CYS A 331 -2.18 16.52 -8.64
CA CYS A 331 -3.37 16.14 -7.88
C CYS A 331 -4.19 17.38 -7.47
N VAL A 332 -5.49 17.39 -7.77
CA VAL A 332 -6.45 18.43 -7.41
C VAL A 332 -7.74 17.76 -6.94
N ASP A 333 -8.06 17.92 -5.65
CA ASP A 333 -9.24 17.31 -4.98
C ASP A 333 -9.42 15.78 -5.19
N GLY A 334 -8.30 15.06 -5.38
CA GLY A 334 -8.29 13.62 -5.64
C GLY A 334 -8.49 13.22 -7.12
N GLN A 335 -8.47 14.19 -8.04
CA GLN A 335 -8.39 13.97 -9.49
C GLN A 335 -7.03 14.43 -10.02
N CYS A 336 -6.48 13.74 -11.02
CA CYS A 336 -5.23 14.14 -11.66
C CYS A 336 -5.48 15.09 -12.83
N VAL A 337 -4.85 16.27 -12.77
CA VAL A 337 -4.73 17.19 -13.91
C VAL A 337 -3.41 16.89 -14.60
N CYS A 338 -3.46 16.19 -15.74
CA CYS A 338 -2.26 15.69 -16.42
C CYS A 338 -1.43 16.77 -17.11
N ASP A 339 -0.12 16.55 -17.15
CA ASP A 339 0.83 17.37 -17.89
C ASP A 339 0.65 17.19 -19.41
N SER A 340 1.17 18.15 -20.18
CA SER A 340 1.06 18.14 -21.64
C SER A 340 1.71 16.90 -22.27
N GLY A 341 0.90 16.08 -22.94
CA GLY A 341 1.33 14.81 -23.52
C GLY A 341 0.98 13.57 -22.69
N PHE A 342 0.28 13.73 -21.56
CA PHE A 342 -0.26 12.65 -20.73
C PHE A 342 -1.78 12.74 -20.56
N THR A 343 -2.39 11.61 -20.23
CA THR A 343 -3.85 11.42 -20.08
C THR A 343 -4.15 10.15 -19.28
N GLY A 344 -5.44 9.88 -19.05
CA GLY A 344 -5.91 8.82 -18.15
C GLY A 344 -6.11 9.31 -16.71
N PRO A 345 -6.74 8.49 -15.84
CA PRO A 345 -7.13 8.91 -14.49
C PRO A 345 -5.94 9.18 -13.56
N ASP A 346 -4.80 8.56 -13.84
CA ASP A 346 -3.54 8.60 -13.10
C ASP A 346 -2.38 9.19 -13.93
N CYS A 347 -2.68 9.78 -15.10
CA CYS A 347 -1.70 10.31 -16.06
C CYS A 347 -0.62 9.33 -16.55
N SER A 348 -0.80 8.01 -16.37
CA SER A 348 0.14 6.99 -16.83
C SER A 348 0.23 6.86 -18.36
N SER A 349 -0.83 7.27 -19.07
CA SER A 349 -0.97 7.06 -20.51
C SER A 349 -0.52 8.28 -21.31
N LYS A 350 0.31 8.09 -22.33
CA LYS A 350 0.69 9.18 -23.24
C LYS A 350 -0.45 9.53 -24.20
N THR A 351 -0.71 10.82 -24.38
CA THR A 351 -1.70 11.33 -25.35
C THR A 351 -1.28 10.94 -26.78
N CYS A 352 -2.23 10.48 -27.60
CA CYS A 352 -2.01 10.27 -29.02
C CYS A 352 -2.60 11.41 -29.88
N PRO A 353 -2.01 11.72 -31.04
CA PRO A 353 -2.55 12.69 -32.00
C PRO A 353 -4.02 12.37 -32.37
N ASN A 354 -4.90 13.36 -32.18
CA ASN A 354 -6.36 13.30 -32.40
C ASN A 354 -7.05 12.03 -31.86
N ASP A 355 -6.53 11.45 -30.76
CA ASP A 355 -6.96 10.16 -30.20
C ASP A 355 -7.08 9.05 -31.27
N CYS A 356 -6.08 9.01 -32.16
CA CYS A 356 -6.01 8.10 -33.31
C CYS A 356 -7.27 8.12 -34.20
N SER A 357 -7.98 9.27 -34.25
CA SER A 357 -9.25 9.48 -34.97
C SER A 357 -10.34 8.45 -34.62
N ASN A 358 -10.22 7.74 -33.49
CA ASN A 358 -11.01 6.55 -33.18
C ASN A 358 -10.92 5.46 -34.29
N LYS A 359 -9.76 5.33 -34.95
CA LYS A 359 -9.44 4.42 -36.08
C LYS A 359 -8.07 3.73 -35.91
N GLY A 360 -7.71 3.48 -34.66
CA GLY A 360 -6.49 2.80 -34.27
C GLY A 360 -6.32 2.81 -32.75
N ARG A 361 -5.34 2.07 -32.27
CA ARG A 361 -4.97 2.00 -30.85
C ARG A 361 -3.81 2.95 -30.55
N CYS A 362 -3.94 3.75 -29.49
CA CYS A 362 -2.80 4.49 -28.94
C CYS A 362 -1.82 3.53 -28.24
N VAL A 363 -0.54 3.59 -28.62
CA VAL A 363 0.56 2.83 -28.02
C VAL A 363 1.75 3.76 -27.80
N ASN A 364 2.09 4.04 -26.54
CA ASN A 364 3.21 4.89 -26.14
C ASN A 364 3.22 6.31 -26.78
N GLY A 365 2.05 6.87 -27.09
CA GLY A 365 1.90 8.18 -27.75
C GLY A 365 1.94 8.13 -29.28
N LYS A 366 2.03 6.94 -29.88
CA LYS A 366 1.93 6.71 -31.33
C LYS A 366 0.68 5.88 -31.65
N CYS A 367 0.00 6.23 -32.73
CA CYS A 367 -1.15 5.46 -33.20
C CYS A 367 -0.73 4.22 -34.01
N VAL A 368 -1.35 3.10 -33.70
CA VAL A 368 -1.34 1.86 -34.50
C VAL A 368 -2.70 1.76 -35.17
N CYS A 369 -2.74 2.02 -36.48
CA CYS A 369 -4.01 2.18 -37.21
C CYS A 369 -4.71 0.86 -37.52
N ASP A 370 -6.04 0.91 -37.56
CA ASP A 370 -6.89 -0.20 -38.00
C ASP A 370 -6.71 -0.46 -39.51
N VAL A 371 -7.06 -1.67 -39.95
CA VAL A 371 -7.00 -2.04 -41.37
C VAL A 371 -7.88 -1.09 -42.20
N GLY A 372 -7.30 -0.49 -43.25
CA GLY A 372 -7.96 0.54 -44.05
C GLY A 372 -7.66 1.99 -43.62
N PHE A 373 -6.83 2.21 -42.60
CA PHE A 373 -6.46 3.53 -42.09
C PHE A 373 -4.93 3.72 -41.97
N SER A 374 -4.49 4.97 -41.97
CA SER A 374 -3.08 5.38 -41.96
C SER A 374 -2.93 6.86 -41.58
N GLY A 375 -1.68 7.35 -41.52
CA GLY A 375 -1.35 8.68 -41.04
C GLY A 375 -0.94 8.66 -39.57
N GLN A 376 -0.47 9.79 -39.06
CA GLN A 376 0.02 9.92 -37.68
C GLN A 376 -1.09 9.76 -36.63
N ASP A 377 -2.33 10.02 -37.02
CA ASP A 377 -3.55 9.99 -36.21
C ASP A 377 -4.63 9.05 -36.80
N CYS A 378 -4.26 8.18 -37.74
CA CYS A 378 -5.17 7.27 -38.45
C CYS A 378 -6.37 7.91 -39.19
N SER A 379 -6.35 9.22 -39.43
CA SER A 379 -7.40 9.94 -40.18
C SER A 379 -7.48 9.55 -41.66
N THR A 380 -6.37 9.06 -42.25
CA THR A 380 -6.24 8.87 -43.70
C THR A 380 -6.63 7.45 -44.12
N LYS A 381 -7.77 7.31 -44.79
CA LYS A 381 -8.21 6.04 -45.38
C LYS A 381 -7.23 5.53 -46.44
N THR A 382 -6.70 4.32 -46.25
CA THR A 382 -5.99 3.57 -47.29
C THR A 382 -6.99 2.81 -48.15
N CYS A 383 -6.55 2.32 -49.32
CA CYS A 383 -7.32 1.40 -50.14
C CYS A 383 -6.81 -0.04 -49.97
N PRO A 384 -7.69 -1.06 -50.05
CA PRO A 384 -7.31 -2.46 -50.08
C PRO A 384 -6.16 -2.72 -51.08
N ASN A 385 -5.11 -3.42 -50.61
CA ASN A 385 -3.89 -3.80 -51.36
C ASN A 385 -3.29 -2.71 -52.28
N ASN A 386 -3.42 -1.43 -51.92
CA ASN A 386 -3.07 -0.28 -52.78
C ASN A 386 -3.68 -0.35 -54.20
N CYS A 387 -4.90 -0.88 -54.31
CA CYS A 387 -5.58 -1.18 -55.56
C CYS A 387 -4.75 -2.06 -56.52
N SER A 388 -3.97 -3.00 -55.96
CA SER A 388 -3.06 -3.93 -56.64
C SER A 388 -2.07 -3.26 -57.61
N ASN A 389 -1.87 -1.94 -57.48
CA ASN A 389 -1.28 -1.05 -58.49
C ASN A 389 -2.00 -1.04 -59.87
N LYS A 390 -3.09 -1.79 -60.04
CA LYS A 390 -3.97 -1.85 -61.23
C LYS A 390 -5.12 -0.83 -61.18
N GLY A 391 -5.26 -0.03 -60.11
CA GLY A 391 -6.28 1.03 -59.97
C GLY A 391 -5.72 2.37 -59.46
N ARG A 392 -6.63 3.29 -59.10
CA ARG A 392 -6.36 4.51 -58.34
C ARG A 392 -7.19 4.52 -57.06
N CYS A 393 -6.56 4.78 -55.92
CA CYS A 393 -7.27 4.96 -54.65
C CYS A 393 -8.01 6.31 -54.60
N VAL A 394 -9.30 6.30 -54.22
CA VAL A 394 -10.12 7.50 -54.05
C VAL A 394 -10.94 7.36 -52.76
N ARG A 395 -10.61 8.14 -51.73
CA ARG A 395 -11.30 8.16 -50.40
C ARG A 395 -11.45 6.76 -49.74
N GLY A 396 -10.47 5.88 -49.95
CA GLY A 396 -10.48 4.51 -49.43
C GLY A 396 -11.21 3.47 -50.30
N ARG A 397 -11.76 3.86 -51.46
CA ARG A 397 -12.27 2.91 -52.46
C ARG A 397 -11.37 2.90 -53.69
N CYS A 398 -11.11 1.72 -54.24
CA CYS A 398 -10.42 1.60 -55.52
C CYS A 398 -11.31 2.01 -56.69
N VAL A 399 -10.69 2.64 -57.69
CA VAL A 399 -11.22 2.86 -59.03
C VAL A 399 -10.28 2.15 -59.99
N CYS A 400 -10.70 0.99 -60.49
CA CYS A 400 -9.84 0.12 -61.30
C CYS A 400 -9.62 0.67 -62.72
N ARG A 401 -8.51 0.29 -63.34
CA ARG A 401 -8.31 0.47 -64.79
C ARG A 401 -9.22 -0.51 -65.54
N ARG A 402 -9.45 -0.26 -66.84
CA ARG A 402 -10.19 -1.20 -67.70
C ARG A 402 -9.55 -2.59 -67.63
N GLY A 403 -10.37 -3.64 -67.72
CA GLY A 403 -9.93 -5.03 -67.58
C GLY A 403 -9.90 -5.53 -66.13
N PHE A 404 -9.88 -4.65 -65.10
CA PHE A 404 -9.77 -5.06 -63.70
C PHE A 404 -11.05 -4.81 -62.88
N SER A 405 -11.33 -5.71 -61.94
CA SER A 405 -12.47 -5.67 -61.01
C SER A 405 -12.07 -6.08 -59.58
N GLY A 406 -13.06 -6.25 -58.69
CA GLY A 406 -12.84 -6.54 -57.27
C GLY A 406 -12.63 -5.29 -56.41
N PRO A 407 -12.61 -5.43 -55.07
CA PRO A 407 -12.49 -4.32 -54.14
C PRO A 407 -11.11 -3.64 -54.16
N ASP A 408 -10.09 -4.37 -54.64
CA ASP A 408 -8.69 -3.99 -54.69
C ASP A 408 -8.08 -4.06 -56.10
N CYS A 409 -8.89 -4.22 -57.15
CA CYS A 409 -8.45 -4.36 -58.54
C CYS A 409 -7.52 -5.55 -58.83
N SER A 410 -7.57 -6.62 -58.03
CA SER A 410 -6.80 -7.86 -58.25
C SER A 410 -7.44 -8.81 -59.27
N GLU A 411 -8.76 -8.74 -59.47
CA GLU A 411 -9.52 -9.63 -60.34
C GLU A 411 -9.56 -9.12 -61.79
N CYS A 412 -9.71 -10.02 -62.77
CA CYS A 412 -10.11 -9.62 -64.13
C CYS A 412 -11.63 -9.40 -64.22
N GLN A 413 -12.02 -8.27 -64.82
CA GLN A 413 -13.40 -7.96 -65.18
C GLN A 413 -13.97 -9.04 -66.11
N SER A 414 -15.23 -9.42 -65.91
CA SER A 414 -15.90 -10.48 -66.68
C SER A 414 -15.76 -10.26 -68.20
N GLY A 415 -15.20 -11.27 -68.88
CA GLY A 415 -14.87 -11.19 -70.31
C GLY A 415 -13.39 -10.91 -70.62
N PHE A 416 -12.53 -10.71 -69.62
CA PHE A 416 -11.09 -10.49 -69.77
C PHE A 416 -10.24 -11.55 -69.04
N THR A 417 -9.01 -11.77 -69.48
CA THR A 417 -8.09 -12.80 -68.94
C THR A 417 -6.60 -12.46 -69.21
N GLY A 418 -5.69 -13.28 -68.67
CA GLY A 418 -4.23 -13.08 -68.67
C GLY A 418 -3.73 -12.17 -67.53
N GLU A 419 -2.42 -12.17 -67.27
CA GLU A 419 -1.75 -11.48 -66.13
C GLU A 419 -2.06 -9.96 -65.99
N ASN A 420 -2.48 -9.33 -67.08
CA ASN A 420 -2.86 -7.92 -67.13
C ASN A 420 -4.33 -7.68 -67.53
N CYS A 421 -5.13 -8.74 -67.64
CA CYS A 421 -6.55 -8.65 -68.00
C CYS A 421 -6.83 -7.87 -69.31
N ASP A 422 -5.85 -7.79 -70.22
CA ASP A 422 -5.97 -7.11 -71.52
C ASP A 422 -6.54 -8.05 -72.61
N THR A 423 -6.44 -9.36 -72.42
CA THR A 423 -6.93 -10.35 -73.40
C THR A 423 -8.43 -10.55 -73.22
N ALA A 424 -9.23 -10.12 -74.19
CA ALA A 424 -10.65 -10.47 -74.23
C ALA A 424 -10.83 -11.99 -74.42
N LEU A 425 -11.73 -12.59 -73.65
CA LEU A 425 -12.14 -13.99 -73.79
C LEU A 425 -12.97 -14.17 -75.06
N ALA A 426 -12.27 -14.38 -76.17
CA ALA A 426 -12.84 -15.04 -77.36
C ALA A 426 -13.20 -16.48 -76.97
N GLY A 427 -14.44 -16.67 -76.49
CA GLY A 427 -14.96 -17.95 -76.06
C GLY A 427 -14.97 -18.99 -77.19
N VAL A 428 -15.05 -20.27 -76.81
CA VAL A 428 -15.12 -21.40 -77.76
C VAL A 428 -16.26 -21.15 -78.74
N SER A 429 -15.89 -20.84 -79.98
CA SER A 429 -16.81 -20.41 -81.01
C SER A 429 -17.36 -21.62 -81.77
N LEU A 430 -18.60 -21.49 -82.27
CA LEU A 430 -19.28 -22.52 -83.06
C LEU A 430 -19.45 -23.87 -82.35
N LEU A 431 -19.51 -23.89 -81.01
CA LEU A 431 -19.94 -25.06 -80.25
C LEU A 431 -21.35 -25.47 -80.72
N SER A 432 -21.44 -26.65 -81.35
CA SER A 432 -22.68 -27.18 -81.92
C SER A 432 -22.85 -28.67 -81.63
N THR A 433 -24.05 -29.01 -81.18
CA THR A 433 -24.53 -30.39 -81.07
C THR A 433 -24.89 -30.93 -82.45
N ARG A 434 -24.47 -32.16 -82.74
CA ARG A 434 -24.79 -32.90 -83.96
C ARG A 434 -25.20 -34.32 -83.59
N ASP A 435 -25.84 -35.01 -84.53
CA ASP A 435 -26.12 -36.46 -84.47
C ASP A 435 -26.78 -36.91 -83.15
N ILE A 436 -27.74 -36.11 -82.69
CA ILE A 436 -28.51 -36.37 -81.47
C ILE A 436 -29.48 -37.53 -81.76
N THR A 437 -29.37 -38.60 -80.98
CA THR A 437 -30.30 -39.75 -81.02
C THR A 437 -30.94 -39.96 -79.65
N GLU A 438 -31.77 -41.00 -79.49
CA GLU A 438 -32.27 -41.42 -78.17
C GLU A 438 -31.14 -41.85 -77.21
N SER A 439 -29.93 -42.15 -77.72
CA SER A 439 -28.81 -42.73 -76.95
C SER A 439 -27.43 -42.16 -77.31
N SER A 440 -27.34 -41.00 -77.96
CA SER A 440 -26.05 -40.37 -78.31
C SER A 440 -26.15 -38.86 -78.56
N VAL A 441 -25.02 -38.17 -78.42
CA VAL A 441 -24.82 -36.80 -78.95
C VAL A 441 -23.36 -36.59 -79.36
N THR A 442 -23.15 -35.97 -80.53
CA THR A 442 -21.84 -35.48 -80.97
C THR A 442 -21.68 -34.01 -80.58
N LEU A 443 -20.56 -33.66 -79.94
CA LEU A 443 -20.17 -32.27 -79.67
C LEU A 443 -19.03 -31.87 -80.62
N SER A 444 -19.22 -30.78 -81.35
CA SER A 444 -18.24 -30.21 -82.28
C SER A 444 -18.01 -28.73 -81.98
N TRP A 445 -16.76 -28.27 -81.98
CA TRP A 445 -16.40 -26.87 -81.74
C TRP A 445 -15.14 -26.47 -82.50
N THR A 446 -14.92 -25.16 -82.68
CA THR A 446 -13.67 -24.65 -83.25
C THR A 446 -12.64 -24.41 -82.12
N PRO A 447 -11.41 -24.96 -82.20
CA PRO A 447 -10.35 -24.67 -81.22
C PRO A 447 -9.93 -23.19 -81.25
N PRO A 448 -9.65 -22.57 -80.09
CA PRO A 448 -9.00 -21.27 -80.05
C PRO A 448 -7.53 -21.35 -80.53
N ALA A 449 -6.97 -20.22 -80.94
CA ALA A 449 -5.62 -20.12 -81.52
C ALA A 449 -4.44 -20.27 -80.52
N VAL A 450 -4.69 -20.81 -79.32
CA VAL A 450 -3.70 -21.00 -78.25
C VAL A 450 -3.81 -22.44 -77.75
N GLN A 451 -2.67 -23.09 -77.49
CA GLN A 451 -2.64 -24.46 -76.98
C GLN A 451 -3.09 -24.52 -75.51
N TYR A 452 -3.78 -25.60 -75.15
CA TYR A 452 -4.31 -25.85 -73.80
C TYR A 452 -4.14 -27.32 -73.40
N ASP A 453 -3.72 -27.56 -72.17
CA ASP A 453 -3.42 -28.90 -71.65
C ASP A 453 -4.67 -29.66 -71.15
N THR A 454 -5.80 -28.98 -70.96
CA THR A 454 -7.03 -29.56 -70.38
C THR A 454 -8.27 -28.75 -70.78
N TYR A 455 -9.38 -29.45 -71.01
CA TYR A 455 -10.73 -28.89 -71.22
C TYR A 455 -11.68 -29.42 -70.15
N HIS A 456 -12.57 -28.58 -69.60
CA HIS A 456 -13.62 -29.03 -68.69
C HIS A 456 -14.97 -29.04 -69.41
N ILE A 457 -15.76 -30.11 -69.18
CA ILE A 457 -17.05 -30.31 -69.83
C ILE A 457 -18.06 -30.69 -68.75
N SER A 458 -18.94 -29.76 -68.41
CA SER A 458 -19.99 -29.99 -67.41
C SER A 458 -21.23 -30.57 -68.07
N PHE A 459 -21.73 -31.68 -67.53
CA PHE A 459 -22.99 -32.31 -67.92
C PHE A 459 -24.01 -32.15 -66.80
N THR A 460 -25.25 -31.81 -67.17
CA THR A 460 -26.38 -31.69 -66.23
C THR A 460 -27.52 -32.57 -66.73
N SER A 461 -27.73 -33.71 -66.07
CA SER A 461 -28.90 -34.56 -66.30
C SER A 461 -30.08 -34.07 -65.46
N ARG A 462 -31.30 -34.21 -65.98
CA ARG A 462 -32.55 -33.93 -65.24
C ARG A 462 -33.34 -35.21 -64.89
N ALA A 463 -32.73 -36.39 -65.07
CA ALA A 463 -33.34 -37.69 -64.86
C ALA A 463 -32.67 -38.44 -63.69
N SER A 464 -33.47 -39.12 -62.86
CA SER A 464 -33.05 -39.80 -61.63
C SER A 464 -32.60 -41.25 -61.83
N THR A 465 -32.19 -41.64 -63.04
CA THR A 465 -31.83 -43.02 -63.42
C THR A 465 -30.32 -43.22 -63.55
N VAL A 466 -29.86 -44.47 -63.40
CA VAL A 466 -28.45 -44.82 -63.64
C VAL A 466 -28.19 -44.81 -65.15
N ILE A 467 -27.30 -43.93 -65.58
CA ILE A 467 -26.89 -43.77 -66.97
C ILE A 467 -25.45 -44.28 -67.10
N ARG A 468 -25.20 -45.27 -67.97
CA ARG A 468 -23.83 -45.57 -68.41
C ARG A 468 -23.47 -44.71 -69.61
N MET A 469 -22.44 -43.89 -69.48
CA MET A 469 -21.90 -43.14 -70.62
C MET A 469 -20.53 -43.69 -71.02
N HIS A 470 -20.37 -43.93 -72.31
CA HIS A 470 -19.08 -44.09 -72.97
C HIS A 470 -18.79 -42.83 -73.79
N TYR A 471 -17.53 -42.45 -73.92
CA TYR A 471 -17.11 -41.34 -74.77
C TYR A 471 -15.80 -41.64 -75.46
N HIS A 472 -15.56 -40.99 -76.60
CA HIS A 472 -14.25 -40.98 -77.24
C HIS A 472 -13.96 -39.62 -77.88
N THR A 473 -12.72 -39.15 -77.67
CA THR A 473 -12.21 -37.90 -78.26
C THR A 473 -11.45 -38.18 -79.54
N CYS A 474 -11.82 -37.53 -80.64
CA CYS A 474 -11.08 -37.57 -81.89
C CYS A 474 -10.75 -36.14 -82.33
N GLY A 475 -9.51 -35.70 -82.03
CA GLY A 475 -9.06 -34.34 -82.30
C GLY A 475 -9.91 -33.28 -81.61
N THR A 476 -10.78 -32.61 -82.37
CA THR A 476 -11.64 -31.50 -81.93
C THR A 476 -13.12 -31.90 -81.79
N THR A 477 -13.41 -33.20 -81.85
CA THR A 477 -14.76 -33.77 -81.77
C THR A 477 -14.84 -34.72 -80.59
N LEU A 478 -15.90 -34.59 -79.80
CA LEU A 478 -16.24 -35.51 -78.71
C LEU A 478 -17.55 -36.22 -79.06
N HIS A 479 -17.50 -37.55 -79.19
CA HIS A 479 -18.69 -38.37 -79.29
C HIS A 479 -19.04 -38.94 -77.92
N ILE A 480 -20.33 -38.89 -77.57
CA ILE A 480 -20.86 -39.36 -76.30
C ILE A 480 -22.01 -40.32 -76.58
N ILE A 481 -21.90 -41.54 -76.07
CA ILE A 481 -22.88 -42.61 -76.22
C ILE A 481 -23.45 -42.92 -74.84
N ILE A 482 -24.78 -43.00 -74.75
CA ILE A 482 -25.56 -42.91 -73.52
C ILE A 482 -26.49 -44.13 -73.44
N HIS A 483 -26.18 -45.04 -72.53
CA HIS A 483 -26.92 -46.28 -72.32
C HIS A 483 -27.77 -46.18 -71.04
N TYR A 484 -29.05 -46.54 -71.16
CA TYR A 484 -30.02 -46.48 -70.07
C TYR A 484 -30.39 -47.87 -69.57
N ASP A 485 -30.05 -48.19 -68.32
CA ASP A 485 -30.43 -49.45 -67.67
C ASP A 485 -31.87 -49.39 -67.12
N THR A 486 -32.90 -49.36 -67.99
CA THR A 486 -34.25 -49.91 -67.69
C THR A 486 -35.22 -49.85 -68.89
N LEU A 487 -36.12 -50.83 -68.96
CA LEU A 487 -37.08 -51.05 -70.05
C LEU A 487 -38.37 -50.19 -69.99
N HIS A 488 -38.36 -49.00 -69.36
CA HIS A 488 -39.62 -48.29 -69.03
C HIS A 488 -39.69 -46.77 -69.23
N ASP A 489 -38.64 -46.09 -69.70
CA ASP A 489 -38.66 -44.62 -69.81
C ASP A 489 -38.35 -44.08 -71.23
N LYS A 490 -38.94 -44.72 -72.25
CA LYS A 490 -38.76 -44.37 -73.68
C LYS A 490 -39.45 -43.08 -74.15
N HIS A 491 -40.16 -42.35 -73.28
CA HIS A 491 -41.00 -41.21 -73.69
C HIS A 491 -40.59 -39.84 -73.12
N ASN A 492 -39.65 -39.77 -72.18
CA ASN A 492 -39.12 -38.49 -71.71
C ASN A 492 -38.09 -37.90 -72.69
N LYS A 493 -38.42 -36.73 -73.27
CA LYS A 493 -37.48 -35.94 -74.09
C LYS A 493 -36.47 -35.21 -73.19
N HIS A 494 -35.33 -35.87 -72.95
CA HIS A 494 -34.24 -35.31 -72.17
C HIS A 494 -33.46 -34.25 -72.95
N SER A 495 -33.33 -33.05 -72.36
CA SER A 495 -32.51 -31.95 -72.90
C SER A 495 -31.15 -31.95 -72.20
N ILE A 496 -30.11 -32.43 -72.87
CA ILE A 496 -28.73 -32.35 -72.38
C ILE A 496 -28.19 -30.94 -72.66
N HIS A 497 -27.79 -30.22 -71.63
CA HIS A 497 -27.12 -28.92 -71.79
C HIS A 497 -25.64 -29.06 -71.46
N CYS A 498 -24.80 -29.05 -72.49
CA CYS A 498 -23.35 -29.08 -72.34
C CYS A 498 -22.80 -27.65 -72.27
N GLN A 499 -21.81 -27.42 -71.42
CA GLN A 499 -21.01 -26.19 -71.40
C GLN A 499 -19.52 -26.56 -71.32
N LEU A 500 -18.72 -25.93 -72.18
CA LEU A 500 -17.27 -26.16 -72.27
C LEU A 500 -16.55 -25.01 -71.56
N PHE A 501 -15.79 -25.32 -70.52
CA PHE A 501 -15.07 -24.33 -69.71
C PHE A 501 -13.55 -24.54 -69.83
N LYS A 502 -12.81 -23.44 -69.96
CA LYS A 502 -11.36 -23.41 -69.77
C LYS A 502 -11.05 -23.15 -68.30
N ARG A 503 -10.18 -23.97 -67.71
CA ARG A 503 -9.50 -23.68 -66.44
C ARG A 503 -8.00 -23.70 -66.73
N THR A 504 -7.30 -22.61 -66.45
CA THR A 504 -5.84 -22.68 -66.26
C THR A 504 -5.55 -23.37 -64.94
N ASN A 505 -4.52 -24.22 -64.89
CA ASN A 505 -4.01 -24.75 -63.62
C ASN A 505 -2.96 -23.77 -63.09
N GLU A 506 -3.40 -22.89 -62.20
CA GLU A 506 -2.58 -22.06 -61.30
C GLU A 506 -3.13 -22.23 -59.88
#